data_AF-A0A1H4SSX7-F1
#
_entry.id   AF-A0A1H4SSX7-F1
#
_cell.length_a   1.000
_cell.length_b   1.000
_cell.length_c   1.000
_cell.angle_alpha   90.00
_cell.angle_beta   90.00
_cell.angle_gamma   90.00
#
_symmetry.space_group_name_H-M   'P 1'
#
loop_
_entity.id
_entity.type
_entity.pdbx_description
1 polymer ?
#
loop_
_entity_poly.entity_id
_entity_poly.type
_entity_poly.pdbx_seq_one_letter_code
_entity_poly.pdbx_strand_id
1 'polypeptide(L)'
;MAGHRNSAEAPENSTEPLPEDPAGEEVSPLDRAGLRREERRRRDALWRGFGQGQRTPAFLGAFFAWLAALSATWLPLRVWGNFQARNGSLVAGGVAFRMFFSIGALTVAGFGIGGLVLNGHPEFRDSILTAASKALPGVIKRGDGPGLIDPDKFLDPGGLSWTVALSLVVALFSSLGWIGGTREGMRQVAVQPPLKENVVVARLLDLATLLLMALALILSVGITLFSSDLLGHLLAGTPFEQVVRIPFLAIAAGLILNGCTAALLMRVGARLKFPRRPFLEGVVICAVILTIMQALSSELLGMATKNPVMASFGIVVGVLVWLNLLSMVLLLCTSWSTVRAADVDAASPAGSDAA
;
A
#
# COMPACT_ATOMS: atom_id res chain seq x y z
N MET A 1 -11.08 -24.00 -88.19
CA MET A 1 -11.45 -24.70 -86.94
C MET A 1 -10.32 -24.50 -85.94
N ALA A 2 -10.65 -24.02 -84.75
CA ALA A 2 -9.94 -24.02 -83.45
C ALA A 2 -8.40 -24.10 -83.46
N GLY A 3 -7.61 -23.17 -82.92
CA GLY A 3 -7.78 -22.51 -81.63
C GLY A 3 -7.12 -23.34 -80.54
N HIS A 4 -5.92 -22.97 -80.07
CA HIS A 4 -5.57 -23.00 -78.65
C HIS A 4 -4.36 -22.11 -78.35
N ARG A 5 -4.55 -21.30 -77.31
CA ARG A 5 -3.65 -20.29 -76.75
C ARG A 5 -2.78 -20.92 -75.65
N ASN A 6 -1.54 -20.45 -75.58
CA ASN A 6 -0.83 -19.95 -74.39
C ASN A 6 -0.56 -20.91 -73.21
N SER A 7 0.71 -20.98 -72.78
CA SER A 7 1.09 -21.12 -71.38
C SER A 7 2.51 -20.58 -71.23
N ALA A 8 2.61 -19.26 -71.01
CA ALA A 8 3.76 -18.64 -70.40
C ALA A 8 3.84 -19.12 -68.93
N GLU A 9 5.01 -19.60 -68.51
CA GLU A 9 5.31 -19.95 -67.12
C GLU A 9 5.03 -18.74 -66.22
N ALA A 10 4.13 -18.93 -65.25
CA ALA A 10 3.91 -17.99 -64.17
C ALA A 10 5.08 -18.07 -63.19
N PRO A 11 5.57 -16.94 -62.65
CA PRO A 11 6.59 -16.97 -61.60
C PRO A 11 6.02 -17.68 -60.37
N GLU A 12 6.74 -18.71 -59.95
CA GLU A 12 6.53 -19.50 -58.75
C GLU A 12 6.41 -18.55 -57.55
N ASN A 13 5.18 -18.42 -57.04
CA ASN A 13 4.85 -17.65 -55.87
C ASN A 13 5.44 -18.38 -54.65
N SER A 14 6.70 -18.12 -54.35
CA SER A 14 7.32 -18.43 -53.07
C SER A 14 6.64 -17.59 -52.01
N THR A 15 5.48 -18.06 -51.53
CA THR A 15 4.95 -17.69 -50.22
C THR A 15 5.90 -18.31 -49.20
N GLU A 16 7.04 -17.65 -48.99
CA GLU A 16 7.76 -17.71 -47.74
C GLU A 16 6.70 -17.48 -46.65
N PRO A 17 6.44 -18.46 -45.76
CA PRO A 17 5.51 -18.22 -44.68
C PRO A 17 6.08 -17.06 -43.89
N LEU A 18 5.34 -15.94 -43.85
CA LEU A 18 5.65 -14.82 -42.98
C LEU A 18 5.96 -15.41 -41.59
N PRO A 19 7.08 -15.02 -40.93
CA PRO A 19 7.38 -15.49 -39.60
C PRO A 19 6.12 -15.30 -38.75
N GLU A 20 5.65 -16.37 -38.11
CA GLU A 20 4.43 -16.37 -37.31
C GLU A 20 4.41 -15.11 -36.43
N ASP A 21 3.49 -14.19 -36.76
CA ASP A 21 3.32 -12.94 -36.04
C ASP A 21 2.93 -13.32 -34.61
N PRO A 22 3.66 -12.87 -33.55
CA PRO A 22 3.21 -13.02 -32.17
C PRO A 22 2.04 -12.06 -31.90
N ALA A 23 1.06 -12.00 -32.81
CA ALA A 23 -0.18 -11.24 -32.77
C ALA A 23 -1.14 -11.86 -31.73
N GLY A 24 -0.68 -11.94 -30.50
CA GLY A 24 -1.41 -12.48 -29.36
C GLY A 24 -0.64 -12.42 -28.05
N GLU A 25 0.69 -12.23 -28.06
CA GLU A 25 1.46 -12.13 -26.82
C GLU A 25 1.40 -10.69 -26.29
N GLU A 26 0.58 -10.49 -25.26
CA GLU A 26 0.37 -9.20 -24.62
C GLU A 26 1.72 -8.67 -24.09
N VAL A 27 2.21 -7.56 -24.67
CA VAL A 27 3.53 -7.02 -24.34
C VAL A 27 3.60 -6.68 -22.85
N SER A 28 4.53 -7.32 -22.14
CA SER A 28 4.69 -7.15 -20.70
C SER A 28 4.90 -5.68 -20.32
N PRO A 29 4.19 -5.14 -19.31
CA PRO A 29 4.39 -3.77 -18.82
C PRO A 29 5.82 -3.47 -18.35
N LEU A 30 6.59 -4.52 -18.02
CA LEU A 30 7.99 -4.43 -17.60
C LEU A 30 8.94 -4.22 -18.79
N ASP A 31 8.60 -4.70 -19.99
CA ASP A 31 9.44 -4.57 -21.18
C ASP A 31 9.24 -3.21 -21.88
N ARG A 32 10.06 -2.24 -21.49
CA ARG A 32 10.06 -0.91 -22.11
C ARG A 32 10.41 -0.94 -23.59
N ALA A 33 11.29 -1.85 -24.01
CA ALA A 33 11.73 -1.94 -25.40
C ALA A 33 10.64 -2.52 -26.29
N GLY A 34 9.95 -3.57 -25.82
CA GLY A 34 8.74 -4.13 -26.42
C GLY A 34 7.64 -3.10 -26.60
N LEU A 35 7.32 -2.33 -25.54
CA LEU A 35 6.28 -1.29 -25.61
C LEU A 35 6.61 -0.19 -26.63
N ARG A 36 7.88 0.21 -26.73
CA ARG A 36 8.33 1.18 -27.76
C ARG A 36 8.32 0.60 -29.17
N ARG A 37 8.54 -0.71 -29.33
CA ARG A 37 8.40 -1.40 -30.63
C ARG A 37 6.95 -1.41 -31.07
N GLU A 38 6.02 -1.69 -30.15
CA GLU A 38 4.59 -1.68 -30.43
C GLU A 38 4.07 -0.25 -30.72
N GLU A 39 4.54 0.78 -29.99
CA GLU A 39 4.23 2.18 -30.29
C GLU A 39 4.66 2.55 -31.71
N ARG A 40 5.90 2.20 -32.10
CA ARG A 40 6.40 2.42 -33.46
C ARG A 40 5.56 1.66 -34.49
N ARG A 41 5.25 0.38 -34.26
CA ARG A 41 4.43 -0.44 -35.16
C ARG A 41 3.06 0.20 -35.42
N ARG A 42 2.38 0.66 -34.36
CA ARG A 42 1.06 1.31 -34.48
C ARG A 42 1.12 2.70 -35.09
N ARG A 43 2.19 3.45 -34.81
CA ARG A 43 2.45 4.73 -35.46
C ARG A 43 2.66 4.54 -36.96
N ASP A 44 3.43 3.54 -37.36
CA ASP A 44 3.70 3.26 -38.77
C ASP A 44 2.43 2.75 -39.49
N ALA A 45 1.57 2.01 -38.79
CA ALA A 45 0.25 1.63 -39.30
C ALA A 45 -0.68 2.85 -39.50
N LEU A 46 -0.64 3.82 -38.57
CA LEU A 46 -1.37 5.09 -38.69
C LEU A 46 -0.91 5.89 -39.93
N TRP A 47 0.41 6.01 -40.13
CA TRP A 47 0.97 6.72 -41.29
C TRP A 47 0.68 6.01 -42.61
N ARG A 48 0.69 4.67 -42.64
CA ARG A 48 0.27 3.88 -43.80
C ARG A 48 -1.21 4.12 -44.15
N GLY A 49 -2.08 4.22 -43.15
CA GLY A 49 -3.49 4.56 -43.34
C GLY A 49 -3.70 5.98 -43.88
N PHE A 50 -2.87 6.94 -43.46
CA PHE A 50 -2.91 8.32 -43.95
C PHE A 50 -2.53 8.44 -45.43
N GLY A 51 -1.53 7.66 -45.88
CA GLY A 51 -1.08 7.64 -47.28
C GLY A 51 -2.04 6.96 -48.27
N GLN A 52 -2.99 6.14 -47.79
CA GLN A 52 -3.91 5.36 -48.63
C GLN A 52 -5.33 5.95 -48.75
N GLY A 53 -5.61 7.13 -48.20
CA GLY A 53 -6.95 7.74 -48.30
C GLY A 53 -8.05 6.95 -47.58
N GLN A 54 -7.71 6.26 -46.48
CA GLN A 54 -8.65 5.45 -45.69
C GLN A 54 -9.82 6.28 -45.11
N ARG A 55 -10.99 5.64 -45.01
CA ARG A 55 -12.21 6.21 -44.40
C ARG A 55 -11.95 6.70 -42.97
N THR A 56 -12.50 7.87 -42.63
CA THR A 56 -12.39 8.53 -41.31
C THR A 56 -12.54 7.63 -40.07
N PRO A 57 -13.45 6.63 -40.00
CA PRO A 57 -13.54 5.74 -38.83
C PRO A 57 -12.34 4.81 -38.66
N ALA A 58 -11.73 4.33 -39.74
CA ALA A 58 -10.56 3.44 -39.66
C ALA A 58 -9.31 4.21 -39.18
N PHE A 59 -9.16 5.45 -39.65
CA PHE A 59 -8.13 6.36 -39.18
C PHE A 59 -8.30 6.72 -37.69
N LEU A 60 -9.52 7.04 -37.25
CA LEU A 60 -9.81 7.28 -35.83
C LEU A 60 -9.46 6.07 -34.97
N GLY A 61 -9.82 4.85 -35.40
CA GLY A 61 -9.44 3.62 -34.71
C GLY A 61 -7.92 3.43 -34.60
N ALA A 62 -7.19 3.65 -35.70
CA ALA A 62 -5.72 3.58 -35.71
C ALA A 62 -5.07 4.66 -34.82
N PHE A 63 -5.65 5.87 -34.79
CA PHE A 63 -5.19 6.97 -33.95
C PHE A 63 -5.36 6.64 -32.46
N PHE A 64 -6.54 6.16 -32.05
CA PHE A 64 -6.76 5.72 -30.67
C PHE A 64 -5.89 4.53 -30.29
N ALA A 65 -5.65 3.59 -31.21
CA ALA A 65 -4.76 2.45 -30.97
C ALA A 65 -3.29 2.89 -30.79
N TRP A 66 -2.83 3.87 -31.56
CA TRP A 66 -1.51 4.50 -31.37
C TRP A 66 -1.45 5.28 -30.05
N LEU A 67 -2.47 6.08 -29.75
CA LEU A 67 -2.52 6.89 -28.52
C LEU A 67 -2.55 5.99 -27.26
N ALA A 68 -3.23 4.84 -27.33
CA ALA A 68 -3.19 3.81 -26.30
C ALA A 68 -1.80 3.16 -26.15
N ALA A 69 -1.08 2.92 -27.26
CA ALA A 69 0.29 2.41 -27.19
C ALA A 69 1.29 3.46 -26.67
N LEU A 70 1.10 4.72 -27.03
CA LEU A 70 1.88 5.85 -26.51
C LEU A 70 1.66 6.00 -25.01
N SER A 71 0.41 5.96 -24.55
CA SER A 71 0.06 6.06 -23.14
C SER A 71 0.58 4.85 -22.34
N ALA A 72 0.55 3.65 -22.92
CA ALA A 72 1.17 2.46 -22.33
C ALA A 72 2.69 2.56 -22.16
N THR A 73 3.35 3.51 -22.84
CA THR A 73 4.79 3.78 -22.64
C THR A 73 5.04 4.66 -21.40
N TRP A 74 4.03 5.36 -20.89
CA TRP A 74 4.17 6.26 -19.73
C TRP A 74 4.36 5.47 -18.44
N LEU A 75 5.27 5.94 -17.59
CA LEU A 75 5.64 5.24 -16.35
C LEU A 75 4.44 4.96 -15.42
N PRO A 76 3.53 5.92 -15.12
CA PRO A 76 2.38 5.63 -14.26
C PRO A 76 1.44 4.57 -14.84
N LEU A 77 1.23 4.58 -16.15
CA LEU A 77 0.37 3.60 -16.82
C LEU A 77 1.01 2.21 -16.90
N ARG A 78 2.33 2.11 -17.08
CA ARG A 78 3.06 0.84 -16.94
C ARG A 78 2.96 0.28 -15.53
N VAL A 79 3.07 1.14 -14.52
CA VAL A 79 2.94 0.75 -13.11
C VAL A 79 1.54 0.26 -12.79
N TRP A 80 0.51 0.97 -13.26
CA TRP A 80 -0.87 0.53 -13.16
C TRP A 80 -1.13 -0.77 -13.92
N GLY A 81 -0.60 -0.90 -15.14
CA GLY A 81 -0.67 -2.11 -15.95
C GLY A 81 -0.04 -3.32 -15.25
N ASN A 82 1.16 -3.18 -14.69
CA ASN A 82 1.80 -4.25 -13.91
C ASN A 82 0.98 -4.60 -12.66
N PHE A 83 0.43 -3.59 -11.96
CA PHE A 83 -0.42 -3.82 -10.79
C PHE A 83 -1.68 -4.62 -11.15
N GLN A 84 -2.38 -4.25 -12.23
CA GLN A 84 -3.59 -4.93 -12.68
C GLN A 84 -3.29 -6.33 -13.24
N ALA A 85 -2.22 -6.50 -14.03
CA ALA A 85 -1.80 -7.79 -14.58
C ALA A 85 -1.47 -8.83 -13.50
N ARG A 86 -1.21 -8.39 -12.26
CA ARG A 86 -0.93 -9.26 -11.10
C ARG A 86 -2.09 -9.34 -10.12
N ASN A 87 -3.31 -8.99 -10.55
CA ASN A 87 -4.50 -8.95 -9.71
C ASN A 87 -4.31 -8.10 -8.45
N GLY A 88 -3.53 -7.01 -8.54
CA GLY A 88 -3.11 -6.21 -7.40
C GLY A 88 -4.28 -5.70 -6.55
N SER A 89 -5.42 -5.37 -7.17
CA SER A 89 -6.65 -4.96 -6.48
C SER A 89 -7.23 -6.09 -5.61
N LEU A 90 -7.24 -7.33 -6.11
CA LEU A 90 -7.71 -8.50 -5.36
C LEU A 90 -6.76 -8.83 -4.20
N VAL A 91 -5.46 -8.78 -4.47
CA VAL A 91 -4.40 -8.99 -3.47
C VAL A 91 -4.48 -7.94 -2.37
N ALA A 92 -4.68 -6.67 -2.72
CA ALA A 92 -4.89 -5.57 -1.77
C ALA A 92 -6.08 -5.84 -0.85
N GLY A 93 -7.20 -6.33 -1.38
CA GLY A 93 -8.37 -6.71 -0.58
C GLY A 93 -8.06 -7.81 0.43
N GLY A 94 -7.30 -8.83 0.03
CA GLY A 94 -6.85 -9.90 0.93
C GLY A 94 -5.90 -9.41 2.03
N VAL A 95 -4.98 -8.50 1.70
CA VAL A 95 -4.08 -7.86 2.66
C VAL A 95 -4.87 -7.01 3.66
N ALA A 96 -5.82 -6.20 3.17
CA ALA A 96 -6.67 -5.35 4.00
C ALA A 96 -7.54 -6.14 4.97
N PHE A 97 -8.11 -7.26 4.51
CA PHE A 97 -8.86 -8.18 5.37
C PHE A 97 -7.99 -8.71 6.52
N ARG A 98 -6.78 -9.19 6.21
CA ARG A 98 -5.83 -9.66 7.23
C ARG A 98 -5.42 -8.53 8.19
N MET A 99 -5.22 -7.32 7.64
CA MET A 99 -4.88 -6.14 8.43
C MET A 99 -5.99 -5.75 9.40
N PHE A 100 -7.26 -5.83 8.99
CA PHE A 100 -8.42 -5.53 9.81
C PHE A 100 -8.48 -6.42 11.05
N PHE A 101 -8.39 -7.74 10.88
CA PHE A 101 -8.37 -8.67 12.02
C PHE A 101 -7.11 -8.52 12.87
N SER A 102 -5.97 -8.16 12.27
CA SER A 102 -4.74 -7.91 13.02
C SER A 102 -4.90 -6.70 13.93
N ILE A 103 -5.42 -5.59 13.40
CA ILE A 103 -5.64 -4.36 14.18
C ILE A 103 -6.67 -4.62 15.29
N GLY A 104 -7.78 -5.31 14.99
CA GLY A 104 -8.79 -5.65 16.00
C GLY A 104 -8.19 -6.49 17.13
N ALA A 105 -7.44 -7.54 16.80
CA ALA A 105 -6.82 -8.40 17.78
C ALA A 105 -5.73 -7.68 18.61
N LEU A 106 -4.87 -6.89 17.96
CA LEU A 106 -3.88 -6.04 18.64
C LEU A 106 -4.53 -5.01 19.55
N THR A 107 -5.68 -4.45 19.16
CA THR A 107 -6.43 -3.48 19.98
C THR A 107 -6.93 -4.15 21.27
N VAL A 108 -7.56 -5.32 21.16
CA VAL A 108 -8.02 -6.09 22.33
C VAL A 108 -6.83 -6.48 23.22
N ALA A 109 -5.75 -7.00 22.63
CA ALA A 109 -4.55 -7.35 23.37
C ALA A 109 -3.89 -6.15 24.05
N GLY A 110 -3.86 -4.99 23.37
CA GLY A 110 -3.33 -3.73 23.90
C GLY A 110 -4.12 -3.23 25.10
N PHE A 111 -5.47 -3.25 25.04
CA PHE A 111 -6.31 -2.95 26.20
C PHE A 111 -6.09 -3.94 27.34
N GLY A 112 -5.92 -5.22 27.02
CA GLY A 112 -5.61 -6.26 27.99
C GLY A 112 -4.30 -6.01 28.74
N ILE A 113 -3.21 -5.75 28.01
CA ILE A 113 -1.91 -5.39 28.60
C ILE A 113 -2.04 -4.09 29.42
N GLY A 114 -2.71 -3.08 28.87
CA GLY A 114 -2.94 -1.81 29.57
C GLY A 114 -3.66 -2.01 30.91
N GLY A 115 -4.71 -2.83 30.93
CA GLY A 115 -5.43 -3.19 32.16
C GLY A 115 -4.53 -3.85 33.21
N LEU A 116 -3.66 -4.78 32.81
CA LEU A 116 -2.70 -5.42 33.72
C LEU A 116 -1.66 -4.44 34.27
N VAL A 117 -1.11 -3.57 33.42
CA VAL A 117 -0.12 -2.56 33.82
C VAL A 117 -0.75 -1.54 34.78
N LEU A 118 -1.97 -1.08 34.50
CA LEU A 118 -2.71 -0.18 35.38
C LEU A 118 -3.07 -0.83 36.72
N ASN A 119 -3.35 -2.14 36.74
CA ASN A 119 -3.60 -2.89 37.98
C ASN A 119 -2.33 -2.97 38.85
N GLY A 120 -1.17 -3.23 38.23
CA GLY A 120 0.12 -3.29 38.93
C GLY A 120 0.66 -1.95 39.44
N HIS A 121 0.13 -0.82 38.95
CA HIS A 121 0.56 0.52 39.35
C HIS A 121 -0.61 1.43 39.73
N PRO A 122 -1.08 1.37 40.98
CA PRO A 122 -2.25 2.12 41.44
C PRO A 122 -2.08 3.65 41.29
N GLU A 123 -0.86 4.17 41.32
CA GLU A 123 -0.56 5.61 41.15
C GLU A 123 -0.86 6.11 39.72
N PHE A 124 -0.52 5.32 38.70
CA PHE A 124 -0.84 5.64 37.30
C PHE A 124 -2.32 5.48 37.02
N ARG A 125 -2.96 4.45 37.61
CA ARG A 125 -4.40 4.24 37.55
C ARG A 125 -5.16 5.45 38.08
N ASP A 126 -4.81 5.94 39.26
CA ASP A 126 -5.47 7.10 39.88
C ASP A 126 -5.28 8.39 39.10
N SER A 127 -4.10 8.58 38.48
CA SER A 127 -3.82 9.73 37.62
C SER A 127 -4.69 9.71 36.34
N ILE A 128 -4.80 8.55 35.69
CA ILE A 128 -5.63 8.39 34.48
C ILE A 128 -7.12 8.54 34.83
N LEU A 129 -7.57 7.92 35.92
CA LEU A 129 -8.96 8.05 36.38
C LEU A 129 -9.30 9.49 36.77
N THR A 130 -8.37 10.22 37.37
CA THR A 130 -8.55 11.65 37.72
C THR A 130 -8.62 12.53 36.47
N ALA A 131 -7.80 12.26 35.45
CA ALA A 131 -7.89 12.95 34.17
C ALA A 131 -9.20 12.64 33.44
N ALA A 132 -9.61 11.37 33.42
CA ALA A 132 -10.85 10.93 32.80
C ALA A 132 -12.10 11.49 33.52
N SER A 133 -12.10 11.55 34.86
CA SER A 133 -13.20 12.13 35.63
C SER A 133 -13.32 13.64 35.44
N LYS A 134 -12.21 14.34 35.18
CA LYS A 134 -12.23 15.77 34.81
C LYS A 134 -12.79 16.00 33.41
N ALA A 135 -12.50 15.09 32.47
CA ALA A 135 -13.02 15.16 31.10
C ALA A 135 -14.50 14.76 31.00
N LEU A 136 -14.98 13.85 31.86
CA LEU A 136 -16.35 13.31 31.85
C LEU A 136 -16.94 13.28 33.28
N PRO A 137 -17.33 14.45 33.83
CA PRO A 137 -17.91 14.52 35.16
C PRO A 137 -19.24 13.74 35.22
N GLY A 138 -19.36 12.81 36.17
CA GLY A 138 -20.57 12.01 36.42
C GLY A 138 -20.60 10.60 35.81
N VAL A 139 -19.60 10.21 35.00
CA VAL A 139 -19.56 8.88 34.36
C VAL A 139 -18.78 7.86 35.21
N ILE A 140 -17.66 8.28 35.80
CA ILE A 140 -16.73 7.41 36.55
C ILE A 140 -17.01 7.53 38.04
N LYS A 141 -17.28 6.40 38.71
CA LYS A 141 -17.52 6.35 40.15
C LYS A 141 -16.20 6.47 40.92
N ARG A 142 -16.18 7.32 41.96
CA ARG A 142 -15.08 7.41 42.94
C ARG A 142 -15.69 7.33 44.34
N GLY A 143 -15.33 6.30 45.12
CA GLY A 143 -15.92 6.06 46.45
C GLY A 143 -17.45 5.83 46.40
N ASP A 144 -18.17 6.39 47.38
CA ASP A 144 -19.63 6.19 47.55
C ASP A 144 -20.51 7.12 46.68
N GLY A 145 -19.93 7.88 45.75
CA GLY A 145 -20.67 8.81 44.87
C GLY A 145 -21.50 8.11 43.76
N PRO A 146 -22.47 8.80 43.15
CA PRO A 146 -23.31 8.23 42.08
C PRO A 146 -22.55 8.25 40.73
N GLY A 147 -21.75 7.21 40.48
CA GLY A 147 -21.17 6.95 39.16
C GLY A 147 -21.75 5.68 38.55
N LEU A 148 -21.94 5.67 37.23
CA LEU A 148 -22.58 4.57 36.48
C LEU A 148 -21.65 3.36 36.29
N ILE A 149 -20.33 3.54 36.38
CA ILE A 149 -19.32 2.52 36.07
C ILE A 149 -18.31 2.42 37.22
N ASP A 150 -18.20 1.22 37.81
CA ASP A 150 -17.24 0.89 38.89
C ASP A 150 -15.93 0.38 38.28
N PRO A 151 -14.80 1.11 38.38
CA PRO A 151 -13.54 0.71 37.73
C PRO A 151 -12.94 -0.57 38.30
N ASP A 152 -13.27 -0.92 39.55
CA ASP A 152 -12.76 -2.13 40.22
C ASP A 152 -13.39 -3.43 39.70
N LYS A 153 -14.61 -3.37 39.12
CA LYS A 153 -15.28 -4.54 38.52
C LYS A 153 -14.70 -4.97 37.17
N PHE A 154 -13.93 -4.09 36.51
CA PHE A 154 -13.29 -4.37 35.22
C PHE A 154 -11.85 -4.90 35.37
N LEU A 155 -11.30 -4.93 36.59
CA LEU A 155 -9.90 -5.27 36.88
C LEU A 155 -9.78 -6.54 37.73
N ASP A 156 -10.70 -7.50 37.59
CA ASP A 156 -10.65 -8.79 38.28
C ASP A 156 -9.40 -9.61 37.84
N PRO A 157 -8.47 -9.95 38.76
CA PRO A 157 -7.18 -10.56 38.41
C PRO A 157 -7.27 -11.92 37.70
N GLY A 158 -8.29 -12.73 38.04
CA GLY A 158 -8.42 -14.10 37.52
C GLY A 158 -8.94 -14.18 36.09
N GLY A 159 -10.00 -13.44 35.78
CA GLY A 159 -10.60 -13.39 34.43
C GLY A 159 -9.76 -12.60 33.43
N LEU A 160 -9.02 -11.58 33.91
CA LEU A 160 -8.17 -10.74 33.07
C LEU A 160 -6.95 -11.53 32.56
N SER A 161 -6.32 -12.38 33.38
CA SER A 161 -5.10 -13.10 32.98
C SER A 161 -5.31 -14.07 31.80
N TRP A 162 -6.36 -14.90 31.85
CA TRP A 162 -6.67 -15.84 30.75
C TRP A 162 -7.10 -15.11 29.48
N THR A 163 -7.92 -14.05 29.62
CA THR A 163 -8.39 -13.24 28.49
C THR A 163 -7.24 -12.49 27.81
N VAL A 164 -6.28 -11.96 28.59
CA VAL A 164 -5.07 -11.33 28.05
C VAL A 164 -4.21 -12.37 27.35
N ALA A 165 -3.96 -13.54 27.95
CA ALA A 165 -3.18 -14.59 27.32
C ALA A 165 -3.79 -15.01 25.96
N LEU A 166 -5.10 -15.25 25.93
CA LEU A 166 -5.81 -15.62 24.70
C LEU A 166 -5.77 -14.50 23.66
N SER A 167 -6.03 -13.25 24.05
CA SER A 167 -5.98 -12.11 23.12
C SER A 167 -4.58 -11.89 22.55
N LEU A 168 -3.52 -12.11 23.33
CA LEU A 168 -2.14 -12.02 22.83
C LEU A 168 -1.83 -13.11 21.80
N VAL A 169 -2.29 -14.35 22.03
CA VAL A 169 -2.12 -15.45 21.07
C VAL A 169 -2.86 -15.14 19.76
N VAL A 170 -4.11 -14.68 19.85
CA VAL A 170 -4.91 -14.30 18.67
C VAL A 170 -4.29 -13.11 17.94
N ALA A 171 -3.84 -12.08 18.68
CA ALA A 171 -3.16 -10.92 18.12
C ALA A 171 -1.88 -11.33 17.39
N LEU A 172 -1.03 -12.14 18.02
CA LEU A 172 0.20 -12.62 17.43
C LEU A 172 -0.07 -13.44 16.16
N PHE A 173 -1.00 -14.38 16.20
CA PHE A 173 -1.35 -15.19 15.04
C PHE A 173 -1.89 -14.33 13.88
N SER A 174 -2.80 -13.40 14.20
CA SER A 174 -3.42 -12.49 13.22
C SER A 174 -2.40 -11.54 12.59
N SER A 175 -1.54 -10.92 13.41
CA SER A 175 -0.49 -10.00 12.93
C SER A 175 0.59 -10.71 12.12
N LEU A 176 1.01 -11.90 12.51
CA LEU A 176 1.92 -12.72 11.69
C LEU A 176 1.26 -13.11 10.36
N GLY A 177 -0.04 -13.38 10.36
CA GLY A 177 -0.83 -13.62 9.14
C GLY A 177 -0.85 -12.39 8.22
N TRP A 178 -0.99 -11.19 8.78
CA TRP A 178 -0.93 -9.94 8.01
C TRP A 178 0.44 -9.67 7.40
N ILE A 179 1.54 -9.83 8.14
CA ILE A 179 2.90 -9.66 7.58
C ILE A 179 3.14 -10.68 6.46
N GLY A 180 2.81 -11.96 6.68
CA GLY A 180 2.92 -12.98 5.64
C GLY A 180 2.10 -12.68 4.40
N GLY A 181 0.86 -12.19 4.57
CA GLY A 181 0.00 -11.79 3.47
C GLY A 181 0.50 -10.58 2.69
N THR A 182 0.96 -9.56 3.40
CA THR A 182 1.53 -8.36 2.79
C THR A 182 2.80 -8.71 2.02
N ARG A 183 3.67 -9.55 2.60
CA ARG A 183 4.86 -10.08 1.95
C ARG A 183 4.51 -10.78 0.64
N GLU A 184 3.58 -11.73 0.67
CA GLU A 184 3.22 -12.48 -0.54
C GLU A 184 2.61 -11.57 -1.61
N GLY A 185 1.73 -10.64 -1.21
CA GLY A 185 1.15 -9.68 -2.14
C GLY A 185 2.19 -8.75 -2.78
N MET A 186 3.14 -8.23 -1.99
CA MET A 186 4.24 -7.42 -2.50
C MET A 186 5.15 -8.22 -3.44
N ARG A 187 5.45 -9.48 -3.11
CA ARG A 187 6.28 -10.36 -3.97
C ARG A 187 5.59 -10.72 -5.28
N GLN A 188 4.28 -10.97 -5.24
CA GLN A 188 3.48 -11.23 -6.42
C GLN A 188 3.50 -10.03 -7.39
N VAL A 189 3.27 -8.82 -6.89
CA VAL A 189 3.32 -7.59 -7.70
C VAL A 189 4.75 -7.28 -8.18
N ALA A 190 5.76 -7.63 -7.37
CA ALA A 190 7.17 -7.49 -7.73
C ALA A 190 7.71 -8.60 -8.65
N VAL A 191 6.86 -9.54 -9.08
CA VAL A 191 7.24 -10.68 -9.94
C VAL A 191 8.39 -11.49 -9.31
N GLN A 192 8.36 -11.64 -7.98
CA GLN A 192 9.32 -12.42 -7.23
C GLN A 192 8.70 -13.75 -6.82
N PRO A 193 9.43 -14.87 -6.91
CA PRO A 193 8.92 -16.17 -6.51
C PRO A 193 8.59 -16.19 -5.01
N PRO A 194 7.66 -17.04 -4.56
CA PRO A 194 7.43 -17.25 -3.13
C PRO A 194 8.73 -17.65 -2.42
N LEU A 195 8.90 -17.18 -1.18
CA LEU A 195 10.09 -17.50 -0.39
C LEU A 195 10.05 -18.98 0.03
N LYS A 196 11.06 -19.74 -0.39
CA LYS A 196 11.34 -21.09 0.11
C LYS A 196 12.30 -20.97 1.30
N GLU A 197 11.77 -20.60 2.46
CA GLU A 197 12.52 -20.52 3.72
C GLU A 197 11.94 -21.49 4.75
N ASN A 198 12.74 -21.89 5.75
CA ASN A 198 12.24 -22.65 6.88
C ASN A 198 11.14 -21.86 7.60
N VAL A 199 10.00 -22.51 7.87
CA VAL A 199 8.81 -21.90 8.48
C VAL A 199 9.15 -21.17 9.78
N VAL A 200 10.03 -21.76 10.61
CA VAL A 200 10.44 -21.17 11.90
C VAL A 200 11.18 -19.85 11.69
N VAL A 201 12.12 -19.80 10.75
CA VAL A 201 12.92 -18.60 10.45
C VAL A 201 12.04 -17.49 9.86
N ALA A 202 11.12 -17.86 8.97
CA ALA A 202 10.17 -16.92 8.40
C ALA A 202 9.29 -16.29 9.49
N ARG A 203 8.76 -17.09 10.43
CA ARG A 203 7.93 -16.59 11.55
C ARG A 203 8.71 -15.71 12.51
N LEU A 204 9.96 -16.06 12.82
CA LEU A 204 10.81 -15.26 13.72
C LEU A 204 11.11 -13.87 13.12
N LEU A 205 11.35 -13.81 11.81
CA LEU A 205 11.61 -12.55 11.13
C LEU A 205 10.34 -11.73 10.88
N ASP A 206 9.20 -12.39 10.65
CA ASP A 206 7.89 -11.72 10.62
C ASP A 206 7.60 -11.09 12.00
N LEU A 207 7.92 -11.79 13.10
CA LEU A 207 7.82 -11.26 14.46
C LEU A 207 8.77 -10.08 14.68
N ALA A 208 10.02 -10.17 14.24
CA ALA A 208 10.97 -9.06 14.32
C ALA A 208 10.46 -7.83 13.55
N THR A 209 9.82 -8.04 12.39
CA THR A 209 9.22 -6.96 11.60
C THR A 209 8.08 -6.29 12.36
N LEU A 210 7.21 -7.06 13.01
CA LEU A 210 6.14 -6.52 13.87
C LEU A 210 6.70 -5.69 15.02
N LEU A 211 7.73 -6.19 15.71
CA LEU A 211 8.35 -5.49 16.84
C LEU A 211 9.02 -4.18 16.39
N LEU A 212 9.71 -4.18 15.25
CA LEU A 212 10.28 -2.97 14.68
C LEU A 212 9.22 -1.93 14.32
N MET A 213 8.09 -2.38 13.77
CA MET A 213 6.99 -1.48 13.43
C MET A 213 6.29 -0.92 14.68
N ALA A 214 6.08 -1.75 15.70
CA ALA A 214 5.58 -1.31 17.00
C ALA A 214 6.51 -0.29 17.66
N LEU A 215 7.82 -0.54 17.64
CA LEU A 215 8.83 0.41 18.15
C LEU A 215 8.81 1.72 17.37
N ALA A 216 8.75 1.66 16.03
CA ALA A 216 8.68 2.85 15.19
C ALA A 216 7.43 3.69 15.49
N LEU A 217 6.28 3.04 15.73
CA LEU A 217 5.05 3.72 16.13
C LEU A 217 5.18 4.39 17.50
N ILE A 218 5.70 3.70 18.51
CA ILE A 218 5.91 4.25 19.86
C ILE A 218 6.85 5.46 19.81
N LEU A 219 7.98 5.33 19.10
CA LEU A 219 8.92 6.42 18.91
C LEU A 219 8.28 7.61 18.19
N SER A 220 7.46 7.36 17.17
CA SER A 220 6.76 8.43 16.45
C SER A 220 5.80 9.18 17.35
N VAL A 221 5.03 8.48 18.19
CA VAL A 221 4.13 9.09 19.17
C VAL A 221 4.93 9.90 20.18
N GLY A 222 6.01 9.32 20.74
CA GLY A 222 6.90 10.01 21.67
C GLY A 222 7.47 11.30 21.08
N ILE A 223 8.06 11.23 19.88
CA ILE A 223 8.61 12.41 19.18
C ILE A 223 7.54 13.48 18.99
N THR A 224 6.32 13.09 18.63
CA THR A 224 5.22 14.04 18.44
C THR A 224 4.87 14.75 19.75
N LEU A 225 4.74 14.01 20.85
CA LEU A 225 4.41 14.53 22.18
C LEU A 225 5.51 15.46 22.74
N PHE A 226 6.78 15.07 22.62
CA PHE A 226 7.90 15.91 23.06
C PHE A 226 8.10 17.15 22.18
N SER A 227 7.85 17.03 20.88
CA SER A 227 8.02 18.14 19.94
C SER A 227 6.94 19.21 20.11
N SER A 228 5.73 18.86 20.54
CA SER A 228 4.70 19.85 20.87
C SER A 228 5.12 20.80 21.99
N ASP A 229 5.87 20.30 22.98
CA ASP A 229 6.22 21.03 24.20
C ASP A 229 7.47 21.92 24.02
N LEU A 230 8.53 21.39 23.38
CA LEU A 230 9.80 22.10 23.20
C LEU A 230 9.68 23.29 22.24
N LEU A 231 9.00 23.09 21.12
CA LEU A 231 8.76 24.16 20.15
C LEU A 231 7.75 25.20 20.71
N GLY A 232 6.97 24.86 21.75
CA GLY A 232 6.01 25.76 22.38
C GLY A 232 6.71 26.82 23.20
N HIS A 233 7.83 26.44 23.80
CA HIS A 233 8.72 27.35 24.51
C HIS A 233 9.60 28.18 23.55
N LEU A 234 10.03 27.64 22.40
CA LEU A 234 10.88 28.35 21.44
C LEU A 234 10.16 29.36 20.52
N LEU A 235 8.87 29.14 20.21
CA LEU A 235 8.10 29.97 19.28
C LEU A 235 7.05 30.86 19.96
N ALA A 236 7.01 30.85 21.29
CA ALA A 236 6.15 31.70 22.10
C ALA A 236 6.38 33.18 21.73
N GLY A 237 5.34 33.83 21.19
CA GLY A 237 5.37 35.26 20.86
C GLY A 237 5.70 35.63 19.40
N THR A 238 5.75 34.66 18.48
CA THR A 238 5.88 34.96 17.03
C THR A 238 4.54 34.83 16.30
N PRO A 239 4.22 35.69 15.30
CA PRO A 239 2.95 35.60 14.55
C PRO A 239 2.82 34.33 13.69
N PHE A 240 3.90 33.54 13.56
CA PHE A 240 3.93 32.24 12.86
C PHE A 240 3.58 31.05 13.77
N GLU A 241 3.31 31.28 15.06
CA GLU A 241 3.14 30.24 16.09
C GLU A 241 2.01 29.24 15.80
N GLN A 242 0.89 29.68 15.22
CA GLN A 242 -0.31 28.84 15.02
C GLN A 242 -0.50 28.34 13.58
N VAL A 243 -0.02 29.08 12.57
CA VAL A 243 -0.35 28.81 11.16
C VAL A 243 0.62 27.80 10.50
N VAL A 244 1.87 27.74 10.93
CA VAL A 244 2.91 26.91 10.27
C VAL A 244 3.40 25.74 11.15
N ARG A 245 3.29 25.86 12.47
CA ARG A 245 3.99 25.00 13.43
C ARG A 245 3.37 23.60 13.61
N ILE A 246 2.06 23.53 13.84
CA ILE A 246 1.34 22.26 14.07
C ILE A 246 1.17 21.43 12.77
N PRO A 247 0.78 22.01 11.61
CA PRO A 247 0.56 21.19 10.41
C PRO A 247 1.88 20.69 9.80
N PHE A 248 2.95 21.50 9.78
CA PHE A 248 4.21 21.09 9.16
C PHE A 248 4.88 19.92 9.90
N LEU A 249 4.91 19.98 11.24
CA LEU A 249 5.50 18.92 12.05
C LEU A 249 4.70 17.62 11.95
N ALA A 250 3.36 17.71 11.95
CA ALA A 250 2.49 16.54 11.76
C ALA A 250 2.70 15.90 10.38
N ILE A 251 2.82 16.72 9.32
CA ILE A 251 3.12 16.24 7.96
C ILE A 251 4.50 15.61 7.90
N ALA A 252 5.53 16.24 8.48
CA ALA A 252 6.89 15.72 8.49
C ALA A 252 6.99 14.39 9.27
N ALA A 253 6.37 14.32 10.44
CA ALA A 253 6.28 13.08 11.23
C ALA A 253 5.53 11.98 10.45
N GLY A 254 4.42 12.33 9.80
CA GLY A 254 3.67 11.43 8.92
C GLY A 254 4.51 10.90 7.76
N LEU A 255 5.25 11.77 7.07
CA LEU A 255 6.14 11.38 5.98
C LEU A 255 7.24 10.43 6.44
N ILE A 256 7.88 10.72 7.58
CA ILE A 256 8.93 9.87 8.14
C ILE A 256 8.35 8.52 8.55
N LEU A 257 7.25 8.51 9.32
CA LEU A 257 6.62 7.27 9.79
C LEU A 257 6.12 6.41 8.62
N ASN A 258 5.40 7.00 7.67
CA ASN A 258 4.88 6.29 6.51
C ASN A 258 6.00 5.80 5.59
N GLY A 259 7.05 6.60 5.39
CA GLY A 259 8.25 6.21 4.65
C GLY A 259 9.02 5.09 5.32
N CYS A 260 9.24 5.16 6.64
CA CYS A 260 9.87 4.09 7.42
C CYS A 260 9.03 2.81 7.37
N THR A 261 7.70 2.91 7.48
CA THR A 261 6.79 1.76 7.40
C THR A 261 6.84 1.12 6.01
N ALA A 262 6.75 1.91 4.95
CA ALA A 262 6.86 1.42 3.57
C ALA A 262 8.22 0.77 3.30
N ALA A 263 9.31 1.42 3.73
CA ALA A 263 10.67 0.89 3.60
C ALA A 263 10.85 -0.43 4.37
N LEU A 264 10.35 -0.50 5.61
CA LEU A 264 10.40 -1.69 6.45
C LEU A 264 9.62 -2.84 5.82
N LEU A 265 8.40 -2.58 5.35
CA LEU A 265 7.57 -3.59 4.70
C LEU A 265 8.18 -4.07 3.39
N MET A 266 8.68 -3.19 2.52
CA MET A 266 9.32 -3.61 1.26
C MET A 266 10.63 -4.37 1.50
N ARG A 267 11.49 -3.86 2.39
CA ARG A 267 12.86 -4.37 2.56
C ARG A 267 12.95 -5.56 3.51
N VAL A 268 12.28 -5.49 4.66
CA VAL A 268 12.35 -6.50 5.73
C VAL A 268 11.16 -7.45 5.64
N GLY A 269 9.95 -6.91 5.50
CA GLY A 269 8.72 -7.70 5.39
C GLY A 269 8.70 -8.57 4.13
N ALA A 270 8.71 -7.95 2.95
CA ALA A 270 8.63 -8.61 1.65
C ALA A 270 9.97 -9.14 1.13
N ARG A 271 11.08 -8.72 1.76
CA ARG A 271 12.47 -9.09 1.41
C ARG A 271 12.80 -8.77 -0.05
N LEU A 272 12.30 -7.63 -0.52
CA LEU A 272 12.55 -7.19 -1.89
C LEU A 272 13.91 -6.50 -1.96
N LYS A 273 14.73 -7.00 -2.89
CA LYS A 273 16.08 -6.46 -3.15
C LYS A 273 16.04 -5.61 -4.41
N PHE A 274 15.54 -4.38 -4.26
CA PHE A 274 15.60 -3.38 -5.33
C PHE A 274 16.94 -2.62 -5.35
N PRO A 275 17.37 -2.08 -6.50
CA PRO A 275 18.44 -1.10 -6.57
C PRO A 275 18.07 0.16 -5.77
N ARG A 276 19.08 0.92 -5.31
CA ARG A 276 18.88 2.06 -4.38
C ARG A 276 17.89 3.11 -4.89
N ARG A 277 17.98 3.48 -6.18
CA ARG A 277 17.13 4.52 -6.77
C ARG A 277 15.64 4.10 -6.88
N PRO A 278 15.29 2.99 -7.54
CA PRO A 278 13.90 2.48 -7.57
C PRO A 278 13.28 2.31 -6.18
N PHE A 279 14.06 1.82 -5.21
CA PHE A 279 13.61 1.64 -3.84
C PHE A 279 13.24 2.97 -3.18
N LEU A 280 14.13 3.97 -3.23
CA LEU A 280 13.89 5.27 -2.60
C LEU A 280 12.73 6.01 -3.27
N GLU A 281 12.62 5.96 -4.60
CA GLU A 281 11.50 6.56 -5.33
C GLU A 281 10.16 5.96 -4.87
N GLY A 282 10.05 4.63 -4.82
CA GLY A 282 8.83 3.96 -4.39
C GLY A 282 8.46 4.25 -2.93
N VAL A 283 9.46 4.27 -2.03
CA VAL A 283 9.25 4.59 -0.61
C VAL A 283 8.78 6.03 -0.42
N VAL A 284 9.39 7.00 -1.11
CA VAL A 284 9.00 8.42 -1.00
C VAL A 284 7.60 8.65 -1.55
N ILE A 285 7.27 8.07 -2.72
CA ILE A 285 5.93 8.16 -3.29
C ILE A 285 4.90 7.56 -2.33
N CYS A 286 5.21 6.40 -1.74
CA CYS A 286 4.34 5.76 -0.76
C CYS A 286 4.13 6.63 0.47
N ALA A 287 5.21 7.21 1.02
CA ALA A 287 5.15 8.10 2.16
C ALA A 287 4.25 9.32 1.91
N VAL A 288 4.41 9.96 0.75
CA VAL A 288 3.61 11.13 0.36
C VAL A 288 2.15 10.78 0.22
N ILE A 289 1.83 9.73 -0.55
CA ILE A 289 0.44 9.32 -0.78
C ILE A 289 -0.23 8.93 0.54
N LEU A 290 0.40 8.10 1.38
CA LEU A 290 -0.16 7.68 2.66
C LEU A 290 -0.37 8.87 3.61
N THR A 291 0.54 9.84 3.62
CA THR A 291 0.41 11.04 4.46
C THR A 291 -0.74 11.93 4.00
N ILE A 292 -0.89 12.14 2.68
CA ILE A 292 -2.04 12.85 2.10
C ILE A 292 -3.33 12.12 2.46
N MET A 293 -3.35 10.80 2.29
CA MET A 293 -4.50 9.96 2.63
C MET A 293 -4.88 10.18 4.09
N GLN A 294 -3.89 10.16 5.00
CA GLN A 294 -4.10 10.26 6.45
C GLN A 294 -4.64 11.64 6.85
N ALA A 295 -4.17 12.71 6.20
CA ALA A 295 -4.72 14.05 6.37
C ALA A 295 -6.20 14.08 5.95
N LEU A 296 -6.53 13.53 4.79
CA LEU A 296 -7.92 13.46 4.30
C LEU A 296 -8.85 12.66 5.23
N SER A 297 -8.35 11.58 5.87
CA SER A 297 -9.15 10.82 6.85
C SER A 297 -9.63 11.68 8.01
N SER A 298 -8.75 12.56 8.50
CA SER A 298 -9.04 13.38 9.68
C SER A 298 -10.18 14.38 9.40
N GLU A 299 -10.24 14.92 8.18
CA GLU A 299 -11.33 15.80 7.75
C GLU A 299 -12.64 15.04 7.54
N LEU A 300 -12.58 13.82 6.97
CA LEU A 300 -13.75 12.98 6.74
C LEU A 300 -14.44 12.52 8.03
N LEU A 301 -13.67 12.22 9.10
CA LEU A 301 -14.24 11.88 10.41
C LEU A 301 -15.09 13.02 11.00
N GLY A 302 -14.74 14.27 10.70
CA GLY A 302 -15.51 15.45 11.14
C GLY A 302 -16.90 15.56 10.52
N MET A 303 -17.14 14.93 9.35
CA MET A 303 -18.42 15.02 8.62
C MET A 303 -19.38 13.84 8.86
N ALA A 304 -18.89 12.73 9.44
CA ALA A 304 -19.62 11.45 9.48
C ALA A 304 -20.70 11.31 10.58
N THR A 305 -20.95 12.33 11.40
CA THR A 305 -21.73 12.23 12.66
C THR A 305 -23.23 12.53 12.55
N LYS A 306 -23.85 12.45 11.36
CA LYS A 306 -25.27 12.83 11.19
C LYS A 306 -26.31 11.71 11.44
N ASN A 307 -25.93 10.44 11.60
CA ASN A 307 -26.88 9.37 11.95
C ASN A 307 -26.23 8.22 12.77
N PRO A 308 -26.59 8.05 14.06
CA PRO A 308 -25.93 7.10 14.96
C PRO A 308 -26.16 5.62 14.64
N VAL A 309 -27.25 5.25 13.93
CA VAL A 309 -27.53 3.84 13.58
C VAL A 309 -26.69 3.39 12.38
N MET A 310 -26.47 4.27 11.39
CA MET A 310 -25.53 4.00 10.28
C MET A 310 -24.06 4.14 10.71
N ALA A 311 -23.78 4.84 11.81
CA ALA A 311 -22.41 5.12 12.25
C ALA A 311 -21.63 3.86 12.62
N SER A 312 -22.23 2.90 13.35
CA SER A 312 -21.50 1.71 13.82
C SER A 312 -21.10 0.77 12.68
N PHE A 313 -22.03 0.47 11.76
CA PHE A 313 -21.73 -0.31 10.55
C PHE A 313 -20.81 0.46 9.59
N GLY A 314 -21.05 1.78 9.45
CA GLY A 314 -20.23 2.67 8.63
C GLY A 314 -18.77 2.76 9.09
N ILE A 315 -18.49 2.69 10.39
CA ILE A 315 -17.11 2.64 10.91
C ILE A 315 -16.39 1.38 10.43
N VAL A 316 -17.01 0.21 10.54
CA VAL A 316 -16.38 -1.05 10.11
C VAL A 316 -16.10 -1.04 8.60
N VAL A 317 -17.09 -0.65 7.80
CA VAL A 317 -16.93 -0.54 6.34
C VAL A 317 -15.89 0.53 5.99
N GLY A 318 -15.93 1.68 6.64
CA GLY A 318 -14.99 2.78 6.43
C GLY A 318 -13.55 2.38 6.74
N VAL A 319 -13.32 1.66 7.84
CA VAL A 319 -12.01 1.10 8.17
C VAL A 319 -11.58 0.07 7.13
N LEU A 320 -12.46 -0.82 6.68
CA LEU A 320 -12.12 -1.79 5.63
C LEU A 320 -11.74 -1.10 4.30
N VAL A 321 -12.51 -0.10 3.88
CA VAL A 321 -12.21 0.69 2.68
C VAL A 321 -10.87 1.42 2.84
N TRP A 322 -10.65 2.03 3.99
CA TRP A 322 -9.40 2.70 4.33
C TRP A 322 -8.19 1.75 4.26
N LEU A 323 -8.28 0.59 4.90
CA LEU A 323 -7.22 -0.43 4.89
C LEU A 323 -7.01 -1.01 3.48
N ASN A 324 -8.07 -1.14 2.68
CA ASN A 324 -7.97 -1.54 1.29
C ASN A 324 -7.22 -0.51 0.45
N LEU A 325 -7.55 0.79 0.60
CA LEU A 325 -6.83 1.86 -0.05
C LEU A 325 -5.36 1.90 0.36
N LEU A 326 -5.07 1.75 1.66
CA LEU A 326 -3.71 1.65 2.19
C LEU A 326 -2.94 0.49 1.53
N SER A 327 -3.58 -0.68 1.43
CA SER A 327 -2.98 -1.87 0.81
C SER A 327 -2.76 -1.66 -0.69
N MET A 328 -3.70 -1.04 -1.39
CA MET A 328 -3.55 -0.68 -2.81
C MET A 328 -2.37 0.27 -3.01
N VAL A 329 -2.22 1.30 -2.19
CA VAL A 329 -1.10 2.25 -2.27
C VAL A 329 0.23 1.54 -2.05
N LEU A 330 0.35 0.70 -1.03
CA LEU A 330 1.56 -0.08 -0.75
C LEU A 330 1.96 -0.98 -1.93
N LEU A 331 1.00 -1.71 -2.49
CA LEU A 331 1.24 -2.59 -3.62
C LEU A 331 1.53 -1.83 -4.91
N LEU A 332 0.86 -0.70 -5.16
CA LEU A 332 1.10 0.16 -6.31
C LEU A 332 2.50 0.79 -6.26
N CYS A 333 2.97 1.22 -5.08
CA CYS A 333 4.33 1.71 -4.89
C CYS A 333 5.38 0.59 -5.02
N THR A 334 5.01 -0.65 -4.66
CA THR A 334 5.84 -1.84 -4.94
C THR A 334 5.93 -2.10 -6.44
N SER A 335 4.81 -1.97 -7.16
CA SER A 335 4.76 -2.01 -8.64
C SER A 335 5.65 -0.93 -9.26
N TRP A 336 5.60 0.30 -8.73
CA TRP A 336 6.49 1.40 -9.16
C TRP A 336 7.96 1.04 -9.04
N SER A 337 8.37 0.56 -7.86
CA SER A 337 9.74 0.15 -7.59
C SER A 337 10.19 -0.98 -8.53
N THR A 338 9.28 -1.88 -8.89
CA THR A 338 9.54 -3.02 -9.78
C THR A 338 9.74 -2.58 -11.23
N VAL A 339 8.83 -1.76 -11.77
CA VAL A 339 8.96 -1.21 -13.14
C VAL A 339 10.23 -0.36 -13.26
N ARG A 340 10.56 0.42 -12.23
CA ARG A 340 11.78 1.23 -12.21
C ARG A 340 13.05 0.39 -12.08
N ALA A 341 13.02 -0.71 -11.34
CA ALA A 341 14.13 -1.66 -11.29
C ALA A 341 14.37 -2.28 -12.67
N ALA A 342 13.31 -2.75 -13.34
CA ALA A 342 13.41 -3.29 -14.70
C ALA A 342 13.98 -2.28 -15.71
N ASP A 343 13.60 -1.00 -15.61
CA ASP A 343 14.15 0.06 -16.47
C ASP A 343 15.65 0.32 -16.21
N VAL A 344 16.13 0.18 -14.97
CA VAL A 344 17.54 0.33 -14.60
C VAL A 344 18.36 -0.88 -15.07
N ASP A 345 17.81 -2.08 -14.92
CA ASP A 345 18.46 -3.32 -15.36
C ASP A 345 18.60 -3.34 -16.89
N ALA A 346 17.56 -2.94 -17.62
CA ALA A 346 17.58 -2.83 -19.08
C ALA A 346 18.55 -1.75 -19.61
N ALA A 347 18.92 -0.77 -18.79
CA ALA A 347 19.89 0.28 -19.15
C ALA A 347 21.34 -0.10 -18.81
N SER A 348 21.56 -1.21 -18.09
CA SER A 348 22.90 -1.65 -17.70
C SER A 348 23.59 -2.38 -18.85
N PRO A 349 24.91 -2.15 -19.09
CA PRO A 349 25.62 -2.70 -20.25
C PRO A 349 25.68 -4.24 -20.28
N ALA A 350 25.45 -4.94 -19.16
CA ALA A 350 25.33 -6.40 -19.15
C ALA A 350 24.08 -6.94 -19.88
N GLY A 351 23.08 -6.08 -20.17
CA GLY A 351 21.90 -6.44 -20.94
C GLY A 351 22.08 -6.35 -22.47
N SER A 352 23.20 -5.80 -22.97
CA SER A 352 23.45 -5.72 -24.42
C SER A 352 23.98 -7.02 -25.02
N ASP A 353 24.42 -7.97 -24.20
CA ASP A 353 24.98 -9.26 -24.67
C ASP A 353 23.93 -10.38 -24.77
N ALA A 354 22.68 -10.08 -24.42
CA ALA A 354 21.56 -11.04 -24.41
C ALA A 354 20.36 -10.58 -25.29
N ALA A 355 20.53 -9.55 -26.12
CA ALA A 355 19.49 -9.00 -26.98
C ALA A 355 19.77 -9.24 -28.46
#